data_AF-A0A8T5LRN3-F1
#
_entry.id   AF-A0A8T5LRN3-F1
#
_cell.length_a   1.000
_cell.length_b   1.000
_cell.length_c   1.000
_cell.angle_alpha   90.00
_cell.angle_beta   90.00
_cell.angle_gamma   90.00
#
_symmetry.space_group_name_H-M   'P 1'
#
loop_
_entity.id
_entity.type
_entity.pdbx_description
1 polymer ?
#
loop_
_entity_poly.entity_id
_entity_poly.type
_entity_poly.pdbx_seq_one_letter_code
_entity_poly.pdbx_strand_id
1 'polypeptide(L)'
;MINFDKVKKALDNSDQEREKQIPISREIVRLSKKIIYSIHRNENTDTKLKEIKILLKKLITISKASPKLLYSGPVKIAIQEYVEAVAFDHFVENQKLIAYSEEFLDEEYYLMGLCDLSGELVRKAIQEGINKNTKLVIKIREVIDELYYKILELDLRNGELRKKSDGIKYDLKKLDDLAFNLSLK
;
A
#
# COMPACT_ATOMS: atom_id res chain seq x y z
N MET A 1 -13.17 -10.03 44.56
CA MET A 1 -14.40 -9.79 43.77
C MET A 1 -13.97 -9.16 42.45
N ILE A 2 -14.31 -9.75 41.30
CA ILE A 2 -13.92 -9.22 39.98
C ILE A 2 -14.70 -7.92 39.75
N ASN A 3 -14.01 -6.81 39.52
CA ASN A 3 -14.64 -5.51 39.29
C ASN A 3 -15.06 -5.38 37.82
N PHE A 4 -16.23 -5.93 37.49
CA PHE A 4 -16.80 -5.91 36.14
C PHE A 4 -17.09 -4.49 35.63
N ASP A 5 -17.34 -3.51 36.50
CA ASP A 5 -17.62 -2.13 36.09
C ASP A 5 -16.38 -1.45 35.49
N LYS A 6 -15.20 -1.70 36.07
CA LYS A 6 -13.93 -1.21 35.52
C LYS A 6 -13.62 -1.86 34.17
N VAL A 7 -13.94 -3.15 34.01
CA VAL A 7 -13.76 -3.88 32.75
C VAL A 7 -14.71 -3.35 31.68
N LYS A 8 -15.99 -3.15 32.01
CA LYS A 8 -17.01 -2.61 31.10
C LYS A 8 -16.64 -1.21 30.60
N LYS A 9 -16.25 -0.29 31.50
CA LYS A 9 -15.79 1.06 31.12
C LYS A 9 -14.58 1.03 30.19
N ALA A 10 -13.64 0.11 30.41
CA ALA A 10 -12.47 -0.02 29.54
C ALA A 10 -12.83 -0.54 28.15
N LEU A 11 -13.81 -1.46 28.05
CA LEU A 11 -14.34 -1.95 26.78
C LEU A 11 -15.11 -0.85 26.02
N ASP A 12 -16.04 -0.17 26.69
CA ASP A 12 -16.85 0.89 26.09
C ASP A 12 -15.99 2.04 25.53
N ASN A 13 -14.94 2.45 26.26
CA ASN A 13 -13.98 3.46 25.79
C ASN A 13 -13.20 2.98 24.56
N SER A 14 -12.79 1.71 24.52
CA SER A 14 -12.06 1.14 23.38
C SER A 14 -12.95 1.06 22.13
N ASP A 15 -14.23 0.75 22.29
CA ASP A 15 -15.19 0.67 21.18
C ASP A 15 -15.52 2.07 20.63
N GLN A 16 -15.68 3.08 21.49
CA GLN A 16 -15.89 4.46 21.06
C GLN A 16 -14.73 5.03 20.23
N GLU A 17 -13.49 4.73 20.63
CA GLU A 17 -12.32 5.18 19.85
C GLU A 17 -12.21 4.41 18.52
N ARG A 18 -12.58 3.13 18.48
CA ARG A 18 -12.63 2.33 17.25
C ARG A 18 -13.64 2.91 16.25
N GLU A 19 -14.83 3.30 16.70
CA GLU A 19 -15.86 3.91 15.85
C GLU A 19 -15.39 5.22 15.21
N LYS A 20 -14.47 5.96 15.85
CA LYS A 20 -13.88 7.17 15.25
C LYS A 20 -12.89 6.88 14.12
N GLN A 21 -12.22 5.72 14.15
CA GLN A 21 -11.20 5.35 13.17
C GLN A 21 -11.81 4.83 11.87
N ILE A 22 -12.86 4.02 11.97
CA ILE A 22 -13.53 3.39 10.83
C ILE A 22 -13.86 4.39 9.69
N PRO A 23 -14.50 5.55 9.93
CA PRO A 23 -14.81 6.48 8.85
C PRO A 23 -13.55 7.08 8.22
N ILE A 24 -12.51 7.38 9.01
CA ILE A 24 -11.25 7.94 8.50
C ILE A 24 -10.50 6.89 7.67
N SER A 25 -10.43 5.65 8.15
CA SER A 25 -9.86 4.52 7.40
C SER A 25 -10.55 4.33 6.05
N ARG A 26 -11.90 4.34 6.03
CA ARG A 26 -12.67 4.23 4.78
C ARG A 26 -12.37 5.37 3.82
N GLU A 27 -12.21 6.58 4.34
CA GLU A 27 -11.91 7.75 3.51
C GLU A 27 -10.50 7.69 2.92
N ILE A 28 -9.51 7.23 3.69
CA ILE A 28 -8.15 6.97 3.19
C ILE A 28 -8.20 5.95 2.05
N VAL A 29 -8.85 4.81 2.24
CA VAL A 29 -9.02 3.79 1.18
C VAL A 29 -9.67 4.38 -0.07
N ARG A 30 -10.74 5.18 0.10
CA ARG A 30 -11.43 5.85 -1.01
C ARG A 30 -10.51 6.82 -1.75
N LEU A 31 -9.69 7.56 -1.02
CA LEU A 31 -8.80 8.57 -1.60
C LEU A 31 -7.57 7.93 -2.26
N SER A 32 -7.01 6.87 -1.68
CA SER A 32 -5.97 6.02 -2.30
C SER A 32 -6.36 5.55 -3.69
N LYS A 33 -7.56 4.98 -3.83
CA LYS A 33 -8.08 4.52 -5.12
C LYS A 33 -8.23 5.65 -6.13
N LYS A 34 -8.65 6.84 -5.68
CA LYS A 34 -8.73 8.03 -6.54
C LYS A 34 -7.34 8.51 -6.98
N ILE A 35 -6.35 8.45 -6.11
CA ILE A 35 -4.95 8.80 -6.43
C ILE A 35 -4.43 7.83 -7.49
N ILE A 36 -4.51 6.51 -7.25
CA ILE A 36 -4.09 5.47 -8.20
C ILE A 36 -4.76 5.66 -9.56
N TYR A 37 -6.08 5.93 -9.57
CA TYR A 37 -6.81 6.19 -10.81
C TYR A 37 -6.32 7.44 -11.55
N SER A 38 -6.06 8.54 -10.82
CA SER A 38 -5.49 9.75 -11.41
C SER A 38 -4.09 9.51 -11.97
N ILE A 39 -3.24 8.71 -11.30
CA ILE A 39 -1.89 8.37 -11.78
C ILE A 39 -1.96 7.65 -13.14
N HIS A 40 -2.83 6.64 -13.29
CA HIS A 40 -3.01 5.93 -14.57
C HIS A 40 -3.48 6.83 -15.71
N ARG A 41 -4.17 7.92 -15.38
CA ARG A 41 -4.63 8.93 -16.34
C ARG A 41 -3.65 10.07 -16.56
N ASN A 42 -2.49 10.05 -15.88
CA ASN A 42 -1.54 11.15 -15.85
C ASN A 42 -2.18 12.48 -15.39
N GLU A 43 -3.14 12.41 -14.47
CA GLU A 43 -3.77 13.56 -13.83
C GLU A 43 -2.98 13.98 -12.59
N ASN A 44 -3.03 15.28 -12.22
CA ASN A 44 -2.37 15.78 -11.02
C ASN A 44 -2.95 15.18 -9.73
N THR A 45 -2.06 14.75 -8.84
CA THR A 45 -2.34 14.09 -7.55
C THR A 45 -2.03 14.96 -6.34
N ASP A 46 -1.35 16.10 -6.48
CA ASP A 46 -0.81 16.94 -5.40
C ASP A 46 -1.84 17.27 -4.31
N THR A 47 -3.04 17.71 -4.73
CA THR A 47 -4.11 18.09 -3.81
C THR A 47 -4.61 16.89 -3.02
N LYS A 48 -4.81 15.75 -3.69
CA LYS A 48 -5.26 14.49 -3.09
C LYS A 48 -4.19 13.91 -2.16
N LEU A 49 -2.91 14.03 -2.51
CA LEU A 49 -1.79 13.59 -1.67
C LEU A 49 -1.65 14.42 -0.40
N LYS A 50 -1.85 15.74 -0.48
CA LYS A 50 -1.90 16.60 0.71
C LYS A 50 -3.07 16.22 1.61
N GLU A 51 -4.25 16.00 1.04
CA GLU A 51 -5.45 15.59 1.76
C GLU A 51 -5.28 14.23 2.47
N ILE A 52 -4.80 13.20 1.75
CA ILE A 52 -4.64 11.87 2.32
C ILE A 52 -3.58 11.84 3.43
N LYS A 53 -2.50 12.64 3.32
CA LYS A 53 -1.50 12.81 4.39
C LYS A 53 -2.10 13.44 5.65
N ILE A 54 -3.04 14.38 5.51
CA ILE A 54 -3.75 14.97 6.65
C ILE A 54 -4.65 13.93 7.31
N LEU A 55 -5.40 13.15 6.53
CA LEU A 55 -6.24 12.07 7.02
C LEU A 55 -5.43 11.00 7.75
N LEU A 56 -4.27 10.62 7.19
CA LEU A 56 -3.37 9.66 7.81
C LEU A 56 -2.87 10.16 9.17
N LYS A 57 -2.39 11.41 9.26
CA LYS A 57 -1.96 12.00 10.55
C LYS A 57 -3.08 11.98 11.58
N LYS A 58 -4.32 12.26 11.16
CA LYS A 58 -5.50 12.17 12.02
C LYS A 58 -5.74 10.74 12.49
N LEU A 59 -5.67 9.75 11.59
CA LEU A 59 -5.82 8.33 11.92
C LEU A 59 -4.75 7.90 12.94
N ILE A 60 -3.48 8.19 12.68
CA ILE A 60 -2.35 7.87 13.56
C ILE A 60 -2.56 8.45 14.96
N THR A 61 -3.00 9.72 15.04
CA THR A 61 -3.22 10.39 16.33
C THR A 61 -4.29 9.69 17.17
N ILE A 62 -5.38 9.24 16.53
CA ILE A 62 -6.46 8.49 17.21
C ILE A 62 -5.95 7.09 17.59
N SER A 63 -5.19 6.44 16.70
CA SER A 63 -4.65 5.10 16.94
C SER A 63 -3.62 5.04 18.08
N LYS A 64 -2.84 6.11 18.30
CA LYS A 64 -1.91 6.21 19.43
C LYS A 64 -2.60 6.19 20.80
N ALA A 65 -3.91 6.42 20.89
CA ALA A 65 -4.64 6.36 22.16
C ALA A 65 -4.71 4.95 22.76
N SER A 66 -4.59 3.89 21.94
CA SER A 66 -4.58 2.51 22.43
C SER A 66 -3.84 1.57 21.46
N PRO A 67 -2.87 0.77 21.93
CA PRO A 67 -2.17 -0.21 21.10
C PRO A 67 -3.10 -1.18 20.36
N LYS A 68 -4.25 -1.53 20.93
CA LYS A 68 -5.23 -2.43 20.29
C LYS A 68 -5.89 -1.82 19.05
N LEU A 69 -5.94 -0.50 18.96
CA LEU A 69 -6.57 0.20 17.86
C LEU A 69 -5.64 0.34 16.64
N LEU A 70 -4.33 0.44 16.88
CA LEU A 70 -3.30 0.45 15.84
C LEU A 70 -3.38 -0.80 14.94
N TYR A 71 -3.62 -1.96 15.54
CA TYR A 71 -3.68 -3.25 14.84
C TYR A 71 -5.11 -3.66 14.44
N SER A 72 -6.04 -2.70 14.37
CA SER A 72 -7.40 -2.99 13.92
C SER A 72 -7.46 -3.19 12.40
N GLY A 73 -8.34 -4.10 11.95
CA GLY A 73 -8.51 -4.39 10.52
C GLY A 73 -8.72 -3.17 9.63
N PRO A 74 -9.57 -2.18 10.00
CA PRO A 74 -9.75 -0.96 9.22
C PRO A 74 -8.47 -0.10 9.10
N VAL A 75 -7.67 -0.01 10.16
CA VAL A 75 -6.40 0.73 10.15
C VAL A 75 -5.42 0.02 9.23
N LYS A 76 -5.24 -1.30 9.38
CA LYS A 76 -4.40 -2.13 8.51
C LYS A 76 -4.69 -1.89 7.03
N ILE A 77 -5.95 -2.01 6.61
CA ILE A 77 -6.35 -1.84 5.20
C ILE A 77 -6.08 -0.41 4.73
N ALA A 78 -6.39 0.59 5.55
CA ALA A 78 -6.16 1.98 5.20
C ALA A 78 -4.67 2.31 5.01
N ILE A 79 -3.80 1.77 5.85
CA ILE A 79 -2.35 1.97 5.72
C ILE A 79 -1.81 1.29 4.47
N GLN A 80 -2.23 0.06 4.18
CA GLN A 80 -1.82 -0.65 2.97
C GLN A 80 -2.18 0.13 1.70
N GLU A 81 -3.43 0.53 1.58
CA GLU A 81 -3.92 1.30 0.43
C GLU A 81 -3.28 2.69 0.37
N TYR A 82 -2.95 3.30 1.51
CA TYR A 82 -2.16 4.55 1.55
C TYR A 82 -0.75 4.34 1.00
N VAL A 83 -0.03 3.31 1.49
CA VAL A 83 1.32 2.98 1.05
C VAL A 83 1.35 2.71 -0.45
N GLU A 84 0.43 1.89 -0.96
CA GLU A 84 0.29 1.60 -2.38
C GLU A 84 0.16 2.89 -3.20
N ALA A 85 -0.76 3.79 -2.81
CA ALA A 85 -1.01 5.03 -3.54
C ALA A 85 0.18 5.99 -3.54
N VAL A 86 0.82 6.21 -2.38
CA VAL A 86 1.97 7.14 -2.28
C VAL A 86 3.24 6.56 -2.90
N ALA A 87 3.43 5.24 -2.82
CA ALA A 87 4.55 4.56 -3.45
C ALA A 87 4.39 4.57 -4.98
N PHE A 88 3.16 4.42 -5.50
CA PHE A 88 2.91 4.50 -6.93
C PHE A 88 3.19 5.91 -7.47
N ASP A 89 2.72 6.93 -6.77
CA ASP A 89 2.98 8.33 -7.11
C ASP A 89 4.49 8.63 -7.12
N HIS A 90 5.18 8.26 -6.05
CA HIS A 90 6.62 8.40 -5.94
C HIS A 90 7.38 7.67 -7.05
N PHE A 91 6.94 6.47 -7.43
CA PHE A 91 7.54 5.71 -8.52
C PHE A 91 7.38 6.41 -9.87
N VAL A 92 6.20 6.97 -10.16
CA VAL A 92 5.97 7.66 -11.44
C VAL A 92 6.87 8.90 -11.58
N GLU A 93 7.14 9.59 -10.47
CA GLU A 93 8.05 10.74 -10.46
C GLU A 93 9.54 10.35 -10.48
N ASN A 94 9.93 9.34 -9.70
CA ASN A 94 11.34 9.10 -9.36
C ASN A 94 11.89 7.77 -9.91
N GLN A 95 11.03 6.90 -10.45
CA GLN A 95 11.35 5.55 -10.91
C GLN A 95 12.03 4.68 -9.83
N LYS A 96 11.66 4.92 -8.57
CA LYS A 96 12.17 4.22 -7.38
C LYS A 96 11.01 3.92 -6.43
N LEU A 97 11.17 2.89 -5.60
CA LEU A 97 10.25 2.63 -4.49
C LEU A 97 10.54 3.58 -3.34
N ILE A 98 9.48 4.00 -2.65
CA ILE A 98 9.59 4.79 -1.43
C ILE A 98 10.19 3.93 -0.32
N ALA A 99 11.14 4.46 0.45
CA ALA A 99 11.69 3.80 1.62
C ALA A 99 10.68 3.78 2.77
N TYR A 100 10.80 2.81 3.69
CA TYR A 100 10.02 2.79 4.91
C TYR A 100 10.23 4.07 5.74
N SER A 101 9.15 4.55 6.35
CA SER A 101 9.17 5.64 7.32
C SER A 101 8.20 5.31 8.47
N GLU A 102 8.40 5.91 9.63
CA GLU A 102 7.55 5.72 10.82
C GLU A 102 6.08 6.12 10.57
N GLU A 103 5.80 6.87 9.49
CA GLU A 103 4.44 7.27 9.14
C GLU A 103 3.57 6.09 8.67
N PHE A 104 4.20 4.99 8.26
CA PHE A 104 3.50 3.77 7.85
C PHE A 104 3.09 2.88 9.02
N LEU A 105 3.37 3.29 10.27
CA LEU A 105 3.02 2.65 11.54
C LEU A 105 3.61 1.26 11.81
N ASP A 106 3.73 0.43 10.78
CA ASP A 106 4.03 -0.99 10.90
C ASP A 106 4.71 -1.48 9.62
N GLU A 107 5.81 -2.21 9.80
CA GLU A 107 6.65 -2.72 8.71
C GLU A 107 5.89 -3.74 7.85
N GLU A 108 5.02 -4.56 8.45
CA GLU A 108 4.19 -5.53 7.72
C GLU A 108 3.17 -4.80 6.84
N TYR A 109 2.57 -3.71 7.30
CA TYR A 109 1.60 -2.94 6.51
C TYR A 109 2.25 -2.23 5.33
N TYR A 110 3.46 -1.71 5.53
CA TYR A 110 4.28 -1.16 4.46
C TYR A 110 4.61 -2.23 3.40
N LEU A 111 5.12 -3.39 3.81
CA LEU A 111 5.45 -4.47 2.89
C LEU A 111 4.22 -5.00 2.15
N MET A 112 3.07 -5.09 2.81
CA MET A 112 1.80 -5.46 2.18
C MET A 112 1.36 -4.45 1.11
N GLY A 113 1.49 -3.15 1.39
CA GLY A 113 1.21 -2.10 0.40
C GLY A 113 2.15 -2.13 -0.81
N LEU A 114 3.43 -2.45 -0.61
CA LEU A 114 4.38 -2.67 -1.70
C LEU A 114 4.06 -3.92 -2.52
N CYS A 115 3.54 -4.98 -1.89
CA CYS A 115 3.08 -6.16 -2.62
C CYS A 115 1.88 -5.83 -3.49
N ASP A 116 0.93 -5.02 -3.01
CA ASP A 116 -0.24 -4.62 -3.80
C ASP A 116 0.15 -3.68 -4.96
N LEU A 117 1.14 -2.80 -4.72
CA LEU A 117 1.72 -1.93 -5.74
C LEU A 117 2.25 -2.69 -6.96
N SER A 118 2.74 -3.94 -6.82
CA SER A 118 3.24 -4.71 -7.97
C SER A 118 2.16 -4.86 -9.05
N GLY A 119 0.90 -5.04 -8.65
CA GLY A 119 -0.23 -5.15 -9.57
C GLY A 119 -0.50 -3.84 -10.33
N GLU A 120 -0.45 -2.70 -9.66
CA GLU A 120 -0.65 -1.39 -10.30
C GLU A 120 0.52 -1.00 -11.20
N LEU A 121 1.75 -1.39 -10.85
CA LEU A 121 2.92 -1.25 -11.72
C LEU A 121 2.83 -2.14 -12.96
N VAL A 122 2.35 -3.38 -12.86
CA VAL A 122 2.06 -4.21 -14.04
C VAL A 122 1.05 -3.52 -14.95
N ARG A 123 -0.04 -2.99 -14.38
CA ARG A 123 -1.05 -2.25 -15.14
C ARG A 123 -0.44 -1.03 -15.86
N LYS A 124 0.43 -0.29 -15.18
CA LYS A 124 1.17 0.83 -15.79
C LYS A 124 2.09 0.34 -16.91
N ALA A 125 2.84 -0.74 -16.69
CA ALA A 125 3.74 -1.32 -17.70
C ALA A 125 2.97 -1.73 -18.96
N ILE A 126 1.78 -2.31 -18.84
CA ILE A 126 0.94 -2.64 -20.00
C ILE A 126 0.55 -1.37 -20.77
N GLN A 127 0.11 -0.32 -20.08
CA GLN A 127 -0.22 0.97 -20.71
C GLN A 127 0.99 1.57 -21.44
N GLU A 128 2.17 1.54 -20.82
CA GLU A 128 3.41 2.01 -21.40
C GLU A 128 3.87 1.15 -22.59
N GLY A 129 3.67 -0.16 -22.54
CA GLY A 129 3.92 -1.08 -23.65
C GLY A 129 3.03 -0.79 -24.86
N ILE A 130 1.75 -0.47 -24.64
CA ILE A 130 0.84 0.00 -25.70
C ILE A 130 1.36 1.31 -26.31
N ASN A 131 1.86 2.22 -25.48
CA ASN A 131 2.46 3.49 -25.89
C ASN A 131 3.89 3.36 -26.45
N LYS A 132 4.41 2.13 -26.60
CA LYS A 132 5.77 1.82 -27.07
C LYS A 132 6.90 2.40 -26.20
N ASN A 133 6.63 2.68 -24.92
CA ASN A 133 7.61 3.12 -23.96
C ASN A 133 8.33 1.91 -23.31
N THR A 134 9.09 1.18 -24.11
CA THR A 134 9.79 -0.05 -23.68
C THR A 134 10.75 0.21 -22.52
N LYS A 135 11.35 1.41 -22.46
CA LYS A 135 12.27 1.78 -21.36
C LYS A 135 11.59 1.73 -20.00
N LEU A 136 10.39 2.30 -19.89
CA LEU A 136 9.65 2.30 -18.62
C LEU A 136 9.11 0.90 -18.28
N VAL A 137 8.72 0.10 -19.28
CA VAL A 137 8.34 -1.31 -19.05
C VAL A 137 9.49 -2.11 -18.42
N ILE A 138 10.70 -2.00 -18.99
CA ILE A 138 11.89 -2.67 -18.44
C ILE A 138 12.18 -2.16 -17.03
N LYS A 139 12.09 -0.84 -16.81
CA LYS A 139 12.34 -0.25 -15.50
C LYS A 139 11.36 -0.75 -14.43
N ILE A 140 10.08 -0.88 -14.77
CA ILE A 140 9.06 -1.44 -13.88
C ILE A 140 9.39 -2.90 -13.52
N ARG A 141 9.75 -3.70 -14.53
CA ARG A 141 10.16 -5.10 -14.33
C ARG A 141 11.34 -5.20 -13.36
N GLU A 142 12.40 -4.43 -13.59
CA GLU A 142 13.59 -4.42 -12.72
C GLU A 142 13.25 -4.09 -11.26
N VAL A 143 12.39 -3.09 -11.04
CA VAL A 143 12.01 -2.67 -9.69
C VAL A 143 11.15 -3.73 -8.99
N ILE A 144 10.25 -4.41 -9.70
CA ILE A 144 9.46 -5.50 -9.13
C ILE A 144 10.34 -6.72 -8.84
N ASP A 145 11.34 -6.99 -9.69
CA ASP A 145 12.28 -8.10 -9.49
C ASP A 145 13.16 -7.86 -8.26
N GLU A 146 13.68 -6.64 -8.10
CA GLU A 146 14.40 -6.22 -6.90
C GLU A 146 13.53 -6.32 -5.65
N LEU A 147 12.29 -5.83 -5.70
CA LEU A 147 11.33 -5.95 -4.59
C LEU A 147 11.09 -7.41 -4.21
N TYR A 148 10.86 -8.27 -5.19
CA TYR A 148 10.61 -9.70 -4.96
C TYR A 148 11.81 -10.37 -4.30
N TYR A 149 13.01 -10.12 -4.82
CA TYR A 149 14.25 -10.62 -4.24
C TYR A 149 14.43 -10.17 -2.79
N LYS A 150 14.21 -8.88 -2.49
CA LYS A 150 14.29 -8.34 -1.13
C LYS A 150 13.27 -8.93 -0.18
N ILE A 151 12.06 -9.23 -0.65
CA ILE A 151 11.05 -9.89 0.20
C ILE A 151 11.42 -11.35 0.47
N LEU A 152 12.05 -12.05 -0.49
CA LEU A 152 12.53 -13.41 -0.28
C LEU A 152 13.64 -13.48 0.79
N GLU A 153 14.52 -12.47 0.88
CA GLU A 153 15.56 -12.37 1.92
C GLU A 153 14.98 -12.25 3.34
N LEU A 154 13.70 -11.88 3.51
CA LEU A 154 13.09 -11.70 4.83
C LEU A 154 12.62 -13.00 5.50
N ASP A 155 12.73 -14.16 4.82
CA ASP A 155 12.32 -15.48 5.34
C ASP A 155 10.92 -15.45 6.01
N LEU A 156 9.96 -14.85 5.30
CA LEU A 156 8.61 -14.62 5.83
C LEU A 156 7.92 -15.92 6.24
N ARG A 157 7.40 -15.93 7.47
CA ARG A 157 6.57 -17.04 7.98
C ARG A 157 5.22 -17.09 7.25
N ASN A 158 4.56 -18.24 7.34
CA ASN A 158 3.20 -18.42 6.83
C ASN A 158 2.26 -17.34 7.39
N GLY A 159 1.67 -16.54 6.50
CA GLY A 159 0.85 -15.40 6.86
C GLY A 159 0.29 -14.70 5.62
N GLU A 160 -0.47 -13.63 5.85
CA GLU A 160 -1.08 -12.86 4.76
C GLU A 160 -0.01 -12.15 3.91
N LEU A 161 1.04 -11.58 4.55
CA LEU A 161 2.16 -10.97 3.83
C LEU A 161 2.84 -11.99 2.91
N ARG A 162 3.07 -13.23 3.39
CA ARG A 162 3.66 -14.28 2.56
C ARG A 162 2.82 -14.57 1.32
N LYS A 163 1.50 -14.73 1.48
CA LYS A 163 0.59 -14.97 0.35
C LYS A 163 0.61 -13.82 -0.66
N LYS A 164 0.65 -12.56 -0.20
CA LYS A 164 0.77 -11.39 -1.07
C LYS A 164 2.11 -11.37 -1.79
N SER A 165 3.21 -11.61 -1.08
CA SER A 165 4.56 -11.68 -1.68
C SER A 165 4.68 -12.78 -2.73
N ASP A 166 4.05 -13.94 -2.51
CA ASP A 166 4.00 -15.03 -3.47
C ASP A 166 3.20 -14.65 -4.73
N GLY A 167 2.34 -13.65 -4.65
CA GLY A 167 1.61 -13.06 -5.78
C GLY A 167 2.54 -12.37 -6.79
N ILE A 168 3.63 -11.76 -6.32
CA ILE A 168 4.56 -10.96 -7.13
C ILE A 168 5.20 -11.80 -8.25
N LYS A 169 5.40 -13.11 -8.05
CA LYS A 169 5.94 -14.00 -9.09
C LYS A 169 5.06 -14.05 -10.35
N TYR A 170 3.74 -13.92 -10.19
CA TYR A 170 2.81 -13.90 -11.32
C TYR A 170 2.85 -12.56 -12.06
N ASP A 171 3.10 -11.48 -11.33
CA ASP A 171 3.28 -10.15 -11.89
C ASP A 171 4.60 -10.04 -12.66
N LEU A 172 5.69 -10.59 -12.13
CA LEU A 172 6.96 -10.75 -12.86
C LEU A 172 6.78 -11.53 -14.15
N LYS A 173 6.05 -12.65 -14.10
CA LYS A 173 5.80 -13.44 -15.31
C LYS A 173 5.07 -12.64 -16.39
N LYS A 174 4.04 -11.86 -16.03
CA LYS A 174 3.36 -10.97 -16.98
C LYS A 174 4.30 -9.93 -17.59
N LEU A 175 5.22 -9.38 -16.79
CA LEU A 175 6.19 -8.38 -17.24
C LEU A 175 7.27 -8.99 -18.14
N ASP A 176 7.73 -10.20 -17.84
CA ASP A 176 8.64 -10.96 -18.70
C ASP A 176 8.01 -11.22 -20.08
N ASP A 177 6.77 -11.69 -20.10
CA ASP A 177 6.04 -11.95 -21.34
C ASP A 177 5.81 -10.65 -22.13
N LEU A 178 5.50 -9.54 -21.44
CA LEU A 178 5.36 -8.23 -22.07
C LEU A 178 6.70 -7.73 -22.65
N ALA A 179 7.79 -7.81 -21.89
CA ALA A 179 9.11 -7.37 -22.32
C ALA A 179 9.63 -8.20 -23.50
N PHE A 180 9.43 -9.52 -23.46
CA PHE A 180 9.75 -10.42 -24.57
C PHE A 180 9.00 -10.03 -25.85
N ASN A 181 7.69 -9.82 -25.76
CA ASN A 181 6.87 -9.40 -26.91
C ASN A 181 7.29 -8.04 -27.49
N LEU A 182 7.79 -7.13 -26.66
CA LEU A 182 8.33 -5.84 -27.12
C LEU A 182 9.72 -5.99 -27.77
N SER A 183 10.51 -6.99 -27.39
CA SER A 183 11.84 -7.25 -27.96
C SER A 183 11.82 -7.89 -29.36
N LEU A 184 10.69 -8.54 -29.72
CA LEU A 184 10.51 -9.18 -31.02
C LEU A 184 10.05 -8.22 -32.13
N LYS A 185 9.76 -6.97 -31.81
CA LYS A 185 9.27 -5.94 -32.75
C LYS A 185 10.35 -4.92 -33.07
#